data_AF-A0A1H0RJ10-F1
#
_entry.id   AF-A0A1H0RJ10-F1
#
_cell.length_a   1.000
_cell.length_b   1.000
_cell.length_c   1.000
_cell.angle_alpha   90.00
_cell.angle_beta   90.00
_cell.angle_gamma   90.00
#
_symmetry.space_group_name_H-M   'P 1'
#
loop_
_entity.id
_entity.type
_entity.pdbx_description
1 polymer ?
#
loop_
_entity_poly.entity_id
_entity_poly.type
_entity_poly.pdbx_seq_one_letter_code
_entity_poly.pdbx_strand_id
1 'polypeptide(L)' 'MVTKKQLKEDIITYDVIKSVDEDGKIIEYVEVTLDDRIIDVYMDTSEVNVGLIINRIIEDNLYVD' A
#
# COMPACT_ATOMS: atom_id res chain seq x y z
N MET A 1 15.37 -9.22 -3.69
CA MET A 1 14.95 -7.81 -3.53
C MET A 1 13.92 -7.55 -4.61
N VAL A 2 12.68 -7.24 -4.21
CA VAL A 2 11.60 -6.98 -5.15
C VAL A 2 11.91 -5.75 -5.99
N THR A 3 11.60 -5.78 -7.29
CA THR A 3 11.81 -4.63 -8.18
C THR A 3 10.54 -3.81 -8.32
N LYS A 4 10.68 -2.52 -8.63
CA LYS A 4 9.53 -1.66 -8.97
C LYS A 4 8.73 -2.19 -10.15
N LYS A 5 9.40 -2.83 -11.12
CA LYS A 5 8.76 -3.41 -12.30
C LYS A 5 7.85 -4.57 -11.90
N GLN A 6 8.37 -5.48 -11.07
CA GLN A 6 7.62 -6.63 -10.56
C GLN A 6 6.37 -6.17 -9.80
N LEU A 7 6.52 -5.29 -8.79
CA LEU A 7 5.36 -4.79 -8.03
C LEU A 7 4.31 -4.11 -8.93
N LYS A 8 4.73 -3.41 -9.99
CA LYS A 8 3.78 -2.80 -10.92
C LYS A 8 2.96 -3.82 -11.70
N GLU A 9 3.54 -4.98 -12.00
CA GLU A 9 2.89 -6.08 -12.70
C GLU A 9 2.00 -6.89 -11.75
N ASP A 10 2.39 -7.01 -10.48
CA ASP A 10 1.68 -7.81 -9.46
C ASP A 10 0.49 -7.05 -8.84
N ILE A 11 0.48 -5.72 -8.81
CA ILE A 11 -0.65 -4.93 -8.30
C ILE A 11 -1.86 -5.07 -9.22
N ILE A 12 -2.93 -5.67 -8.69
CA ILE A 12 -4.21 -5.84 -9.37
C ILE A 12 -5.08 -4.60 -9.18
N THR A 13 -5.26 -4.18 -7.92
CA THR A 13 -6.05 -2.99 -7.55
C THR A 13 -5.54 -2.42 -6.23
N TYR A 14 -5.95 -1.18 -5.93
CA TYR A 14 -5.73 -0.58 -4.63
C TYR A 14 -6.94 0.27 -4.24
N ASP A 15 -7.20 0.33 -2.93
CA ASP A 15 -8.30 1.10 -2.36
C ASP A 15 -7.78 2.00 -1.24
N VAL A 16 -8.29 3.23 -1.18
CA VAL A 16 -7.93 4.19 -0.14
C VAL A 16 -8.84 4.00 1.05
N ILE A 17 -8.25 3.64 2.19
CA ILE A 17 -8.97 3.42 3.44
C ILE A 17 -8.70 4.57 4.41
N LYS A 18 -9.79 5.15 4.93
CA LYS A 18 -9.76 6.13 6.01
C LYS A 18 -10.75 5.68 7.08
N SER A 19 -10.25 5.41 8.27
CA SER A 19 -11.07 5.03 9.42
C SER A 19 -10.68 5.83 10.66
N VAL A 20 -11.57 5.86 11.64
CA VAL A 20 -11.30 6.38 12.97
C VAL A 20 -11.25 5.19 13.91
N ASP A 21 -10.18 5.05 14.68
CA ASP A 21 -10.06 3.97 15.66
C ASP A 21 -10.85 4.27 16.94
N GLU A 22 -10.81 3.32 17.89
CA GLU A 22 -11.53 3.40 19.16
C GLU A 22 -11.08 4.60 20.03
N ASP A 23 -9.85 5.09 19.83
CA ASP A 23 -9.28 6.25 20.53
C ASP A 23 -9.56 7.58 19.81
N GLY A 24 -10.30 7.55 18.70
CA GLY A 24 -10.62 8.73 17.90
C GLY A 24 -9.50 9.19 16.97
N LYS A 25 -8.44 8.38 16.79
CA LYS A 25 -7.35 8.69 15.88
C LYS A 25 -7.72 8.28 14.46
N ILE A 26 -7.41 9.17 13.51
CA ILE A 26 -7.56 8.89 12.10
C ILE A 26 -6.45 7.93 11.66
N ILE A 27 -6.84 6.79 11.09
CA ILE A 27 -5.97 5.84 10.43
C ILE A 27 -6.23 5.95 8.94
N GLU A 28 -5.17 6.22 8.17
CA GLU A 28 -5.22 6.25 6.71
C GLU A 28 -4.17 5.30 6.14
N TYR A 29 -4.57 4.50 5.16
CA TYR A 29 -3.69 3.60 4.43
C TYR A 29 -4.29 3.29 3.05
N VAL A 30 -3.47 2.70 2.20
CA VAL A 30 -3.89 2.14 0.92
C VAL A 30 -3.84 0.63 1.04
N GLU A 31 -4.99 -0.02 0.91
CA GLU A 31 -5.08 -1.48 0.81
C GLU A 31 -4.72 -1.87 -0.63
N VAL A 32 -3.66 -2.64 -0.81
CA VAL A 32 -3.14 -3.03 -2.13
C VAL A 32 -3.37 -4.52 -2.31
N THR A 33 -4.16 -4.88 -3.32
CA THR A 33 -4.35 -6.27 -3.73
C THR A 33 -3.30 -6.63 -4.76
N LEU A 34 -2.43 -7.56 -4.39
CA LEU A 34 -1.45 -8.20 -5.27
C LEU A 34 -2.00 -9.54 -5.77
N ASP A 35 -1.26 -10.23 -6.63
CA ASP A 35 -1.62 -11.54 -7.15
C ASP A 35 -1.64 -12.66 -6.10
N ASP A 36 -0.82 -12.54 -5.06
CA ASP A 36 -0.64 -13.57 -4.02
C ASP A 36 -1.16 -13.16 -2.62
N ARG A 37 -1.30 -11.85 -2.34
CA ARG A 37 -1.68 -11.34 -1.01
C ARG A 37 -2.31 -9.94 -1.06
N ILE A 38 -2.81 -9.49 0.09
CA ILE A 38 -3.21 -8.10 0.31
C ILE A 38 -2.25 -7.48 1.32
N ILE A 39 -1.83 -6.24 1.08
CA ILE A 39 -0.96 -5.49 1.98
C ILE A 39 -1.53 -4.10 2.27
N ASP A 40 -1.41 -3.68 3.53
CA ASP A 40 -1.78 -2.33 3.96
C ASP A 40 -0.56 -1.42 3.89
N VAL A 41 -0.64 -0.39 3.05
CA VAL A 41 0.44 0.58 2.84
C VAL A 41 0.07 1.89 3.53
N TYR A 42 0.66 2.12 4.71
CA TYR A 42 0.43 3.34 5.48
C TYR A 42 1.12 4.54 4.82
N MET A 43 0.32 5.45 4.26
CA MET A 43 0.80 6.65 3.58
C MET A 43 -0.22 7.78 3.63
N ASP A 44 0.20 9.00 3.30
CA ASP A 44 -0.71 10.12 3.08
C ASP A 44 -1.62 9.78 1.90
N THR A 45 -2.93 9.85 2.13
CA THR A 45 -3.95 9.46 1.16
C THR A 45 -4.53 10.64 0.38
N SER A 46 -4.02 11.86 0.59
CA SER A 46 -4.40 13.04 -0.20
C SER A 46 -3.93 12.96 -1.66
N GLU A 47 -2.84 12.23 -1.91
CA GLU A 47 -2.34 11.93 -3.25
C GLU A 47 -1.89 10.46 -3.32
N VAL A 48 -2.65 9.63 -4.04
CA VAL A 48 -2.36 8.20 -4.20
C VAL A 48 -2.18 7.87 -5.67
N ASN A 49 -1.05 7.25 -6.00
CA ASN A 49 -0.82 6.62 -7.30
C ASN A 49 0.10 5.41 -7.15
N VAL A 50 0.04 4.52 -8.13
CA VAL A 50 0.81 3.25 -8.15
C VAL A 50 2.32 3.47 -7.97
N GLY A 51 2.88 4.55 -8.49
CA GLY A 51 4.31 4.85 -8.32
C GLY A 51 4.69 5.13 -6.87
N LEU A 52 3.87 5.91 -6.15
CA LEU A 52 4.08 6.20 -4.72
C LEU A 52 3.88 4.96 -3.86
N ILE A 53 2.84 4.17 -4.15
CA ILE A 53 2.55 2.90 -3.46
C ILE A 53 3.75 1.96 -3.57
N ILE A 54 4.28 1.74 -4.77
CA ILE A 54 5.43 0.86 -5.01
C ILE A 54 6.67 1.35 -4.26
N ASN A 55 6.94 2.65 -4.27
CA ASN A 55 8.08 3.20 -3.53
C ASN A 55 7.94 2.90 -2.04
N ARG A 56 6.74 3.10 -1.49
CA ARG A 56 6.46 2.87 -0.07
C ARG A 56 6.60 1.40 0.32
N ILE A 57 6.07 0.48 -0.47
CA ILE A 57 6.21 -0.97 -0.26
C ILE A 57 7.69 -1.37 -0.15
N ILE A 58 8.55 -0.78 -0.99
CA ILE A 58 9.99 -1.06 -0.98
C ILE A 58 10.69 -0.41 0.21
N GLU A 59 10.39 0.86 0.49
CA GLU A 59 10.97 1.63 1.60
C GLU A 59 10.67 1.01 2.96
N ASP A 60 9.42 0.59 3.14
CA ASP A 60 8.93 -0.02 4.38
C ASP A 60 9.14 -1.55 4.41
N ASN A 61 9.70 -2.12 3.34
CA ASN A 61 9.97 -3.56 3.18
C ASN A 61 8.72 -4.43 3.47
N LEU A 62 7.58 -4.06 2.88
CA LEU A 62 6.27 -4.70 3.10
C LEU A 62 6.04 -5.93 2.20
N TYR A 63 6.90 -6.13 1.19
CA TYR A 63 6.85 -7.27 0.28
C TYR A 63 8.04 -8.18 0.53
N VAL A 64 7.90 -9.02 1.57
CA VAL A 64 8.86 -10.05 1.96
C VAL A 64 8.12 -11.37 2.07
N ASP A 65 8.71 -12.43 1.50
CA ASP A 65 8.23 -13.80 1.64
C ASP A 65 8.46 -14.36 3.05
#